data_AF-A0A9D6S2Z2-F1
#
_entry.id   AF-A0A9D6S2Z2-F1
#
_cell.length_a   1.000
_cell.length_b   1.000
_cell.length_c   1.000
_cell.angle_alpha   90.00
_cell.angle_beta   90.00
_cell.angle_gamma   90.00
#
_symmetry.space_group_name_H-M   'P 1'
#
loop_
_entity.id
_entity.type
_entity.pdbx_description
1 polymer ?
#
loop_
_entity_poly.entity_id
_entity_poly.type
_entity_poly.pdbx_seq_one_letter_code
_entity_poly.pdbx_strand_id
1 'polypeptide(L)'
;WWSWPLNLYPVWYFVDYGKNTIANIFASGNPALFWSGVIAVILTIREVILKKSLNLLIILLGFFSFWLPWSISPRIMFLYHFSPSVPFLSLALGYQLNKLLESSERKKLAITILVLIILAFVLIFPFLTAVPIPRDFVKVFFMTNLSKNIF
;
A
#
# COMPACT_ATOMS: atom_id res chain seq x y z
N TRP A 1 6.83 12.53 -1.29
CA TRP A 1 5.54 12.56 -0.57
C TRP A 1 4.35 12.14 -1.44
N TRP A 2 4.17 12.70 -2.65
CA TRP A 2 2.99 12.43 -3.50
C TRP A 2 2.92 11.00 -4.03
N SER A 3 4.07 10.35 -4.23
CA SER A 3 4.17 8.99 -4.76
C SER A 3 3.90 7.91 -3.71
N TRP A 4 3.87 8.27 -2.42
CA TRP A 4 3.80 7.32 -1.32
C TRP A 4 2.45 6.58 -1.22
N PRO A 5 1.28 7.25 -1.32
CA PRO A 5 -0.01 6.55 -1.31
C PRO A 5 -0.18 5.56 -2.48
N LEU A 6 0.57 5.76 -3.56
CA LEU A 6 0.56 4.89 -4.74
C LEU A 6 1.64 3.80 -4.70
N ASN A 7 2.50 3.78 -3.67
CA ASN A 7 3.59 2.83 -3.48
C ASN A 7 4.54 2.71 -4.70
N LEU A 8 4.83 3.83 -5.38
CA LEU A 8 5.55 3.80 -6.68
C LEU A 8 7.06 3.58 -6.58
N TYR A 9 7.68 3.97 -5.47
CA TYR A 9 9.14 3.97 -5.33
C TYR A 9 9.51 3.26 -4.01
N PRO A 10 9.69 1.93 -4.04
CA PRO A 10 10.21 1.20 -2.89
C PRO A 10 11.67 1.55 -2.63
N VAL A 11 12.09 1.51 -1.36
CA VAL A 11 13.46 1.85 -0.96
C VAL A 11 14.23 0.58 -0.65
N TRP A 12 15.38 0.40 -1.27
CA TRP A 12 16.21 -0.79 -1.10
C TRP A 12 17.05 -0.70 0.17
N TYR A 13 16.93 -1.69 1.05
CA TYR A 13 17.60 -1.71 2.36
C TYR A 13 18.71 -2.74 2.45
N PHE A 14 18.59 -3.85 1.72
CA PHE A 14 19.51 -4.96 1.82
C PHE A 14 19.58 -5.76 0.52
N VAL A 15 20.77 -6.27 0.23
CA VAL A 15 20.99 -7.27 -0.80
C VAL A 15 22.03 -8.28 -0.37
N ASP A 16 21.77 -9.54 -0.70
CA ASP A 16 22.76 -10.62 -0.65
C ASP A 16 22.78 -11.38 -1.98
N TYR A 17 23.98 -11.54 -2.54
CA TYR A 17 24.21 -12.12 -3.85
C TYR A 17 24.68 -13.57 -3.70
N GLY A 18 23.74 -14.51 -3.83
CA GLY A 18 24.04 -15.92 -3.98
C GLY A 18 24.55 -16.27 -5.39
N LYS A 19 25.02 -17.52 -5.58
CA LYS A 19 25.47 -18.01 -6.91
C LYS A 19 24.37 -17.89 -7.98
N ASN A 20 23.18 -18.45 -7.70
CA ASN A 20 22.02 -18.44 -8.63
C ASN A 20 20.79 -17.72 -8.06
N THR A 21 20.88 -17.24 -6.82
CA THR A 21 19.81 -16.56 -6.10
C THR A 21 20.22 -15.13 -5.78
N ILE A 22 19.22 -14.31 -5.45
CA ILE A 22 19.41 -13.00 -4.85
C ILE A 22 18.38 -12.84 -3.74
N ALA A 23 18.80 -12.31 -2.61
CA ALA A 23 17.93 -11.95 -1.50
C ALA A 23 17.91 -10.43 -1.39
N ASN A 24 16.73 -9.82 -1.27
CA ASN A 24 16.58 -8.38 -1.15
C ASN A 24 15.64 -8.02 -0.01
N ILE A 25 15.88 -6.87 0.64
CA ILE A 25 14.88 -6.21 1.46
C ILE A 25 14.55 -4.87 0.83
N PHE A 26 13.28 -4.66 0.51
CA PHE A 26 12.73 -3.39 0.08
C PHE A 26 11.74 -2.88 1.11
N ALA A 27 11.90 -1.64 1.57
CA ALA A 27 10.83 -0.91 2.22
C ALA A 27 9.79 -0.54 1.17
N SER A 28 8.74 -1.36 1.10
CA SER A 28 7.58 -1.19 0.23
C SER A 28 6.31 -1.53 0.99
N GLY A 29 5.22 -0.86 0.65
CA GLY A 29 3.89 -1.29 1.07
C GLY A 29 3.37 -2.47 0.25
N ASN A 30 2.19 -2.97 0.60
CA ASN A 30 1.44 -3.87 -0.28
C ASN A 30 0.71 -3.03 -1.35
N PRO A 31 1.05 -3.16 -2.65
CA PRO A 31 0.46 -2.32 -3.70
C PRO A 31 -1.06 -2.44 -3.78
N ALA A 32 -1.61 -3.65 -3.64
CA ALA A 32 -3.06 -3.87 -3.67
C ALA A 32 -3.75 -3.16 -2.50
N LEU A 33 -3.16 -3.21 -1.30
CA LEU A 33 -3.65 -2.49 -0.12
C LEU A 33 -3.58 -0.97 -0.33
N PHE A 34 -2.48 -0.47 -0.89
CA PHE A 34 -2.28 0.97 -1.11
C PHE A 34 -3.27 1.51 -2.14
N TRP A 35 -3.41 0.85 -3.29
CA TRP A 35 -4.30 1.31 -4.35
C TRP A 35 -5.77 1.22 -3.96
N SER A 36 -6.20 0.09 -3.39
CA SER A 36 -7.57 -0.03 -2.87
C SER A 36 -7.82 0.92 -1.71
N GLY A 37 -6.82 1.15 -0.86
CA GLY A 37 -6.86 2.12 0.23
C GLY A 37 -7.04 3.57 -0.25
N VAL A 38 -6.32 4.00 -1.29
CA VAL A 38 -6.47 5.35 -1.86
C VAL A 38 -7.89 5.56 -2.39
N ILE A 39 -8.43 4.56 -3.11
CA ILE A 39 -9.84 4.59 -3.55
C ILE A 39 -10.77 4.67 -2.34
N ALA A 40 -10.50 3.88 -1.29
CA ALA A 40 -11.32 3.89 -0.08
C ALA A 40 -11.27 5.22 0.67
N VAL A 41 -10.14 5.92 0.69
CA VAL A 41 -10.02 7.28 1.25
C VAL A 41 -10.91 8.25 0.47
N ILE A 42 -10.87 8.21 -0.86
CA ILE A 42 -11.73 9.06 -1.72
C ILE A 42 -13.22 8.81 -1.44
N LEU A 43 -13.62 7.54 -1.37
CA LEU A 43 -15.00 7.17 -1.03
C LEU A 43 -15.37 7.60 0.40
N THR A 44 -14.43 7.54 1.34
CA THR A 44 -14.66 7.94 2.73
C THR A 44 -14.81 9.46 2.86
N ILE A 45 -14.06 10.25 2.07
CA ILE A 45 -14.25 11.72 1.98
C ILE A 45 -15.68 12.04 1.56
N ARG A 46 -16.16 11.40 0.48
CA ARG A 46 -17.55 11.56 0.02
C ARG A 46 -18.54 11.25 1.14
N GLU A 47 -18.33 10.17 1.88
CA GLU A 47 -19.22 9.75 2.96
C GLU A 47 -19.19 10.71 4.16
N VAL A 48 -18.05 11.30 4.49
CA VAL A 48 -17.96 12.37 5.50
C VAL A 48 -18.78 13.58 5.09
N ILE A 49 -18.70 13.99 3.82
CA ILE A 49 -19.47 15.15 3.31
C ILE A 49 -20.98 14.86 3.38
N LEU A 50 -21.40 13.65 2.98
CA LEU A 50 -22.82 13.29 2.91
C LEU A 50 -23.43 12.96 4.28
N LYS A 51 -22.71 12.23 5.13
CA LYS A 51 -23.21 11.71 6.42
C LYS A 51 -22.77 12.53 7.63
N LYS A 52 -21.83 13.47 7.46
CA LYS A 52 -21.26 14.30 8.54
C LYS A 52 -20.76 13.48 9.74
N SER A 53 -20.21 12.29 9.48
CA SER A 53 -19.74 11.39 10.53
C SER A 53 -18.40 11.83 11.09
N LEU A 54 -18.37 12.12 12.40
CA LEU A 54 -17.14 12.47 13.13
C LEU A 54 -16.12 11.32 13.09
N ASN A 55 -16.57 10.07 13.22
CA ASN A 55 -15.69 8.90 13.24
C ASN A 55 -14.89 8.76 11.92
N LEU A 56 -15.59 8.92 10.79
CA LEU A 56 -14.95 8.88 9.47
C LEU A 56 -14.03 10.09 9.26
N LEU A 57 -14.41 11.26 9.80
CA LEU A 57 -13.56 12.44 9.77
C LEU A 57 -12.25 12.22 10.54
N ILE A 58 -12.29 11.61 11.72
CA ILE A 58 -11.09 11.28 12.51
C ILE A 58 -10.15 10.36 11.73
N ILE A 59 -10.69 9.36 11.02
CA ILE A 59 -9.88 8.47 10.16
C ILE A 59 -9.16 9.28 9.07
N LEU A 60 -9.87 10.18 8.39
CA LEU A 60 -9.30 11.02 7.35
C LEU A 60 -8.27 12.00 7.91
N LEU A 61 -8.56 12.63 9.06
CA LEU A 61 -7.62 13.52 9.73
C LEU A 61 -6.34 12.77 10.09
N GLY A 62 -6.43 11.58 10.68
CA GLY A 62 -5.24 10.76 10.94
C GLY A 62 -4.45 10.45 9.67
N PHE A 63 -5.13 10.03 8.59
CA PHE A 63 -4.47 9.75 7.31
C PHE A 63 -3.71 10.98 6.76
N PHE A 64 -4.40 12.13 6.67
CA PHE A 64 -3.85 13.35 6.08
C PHE A 64 -2.84 14.05 7.00
N SER A 65 -3.03 14.04 8.31
CA SER A 65 -2.11 14.63 9.29
C SER A 65 -0.76 13.91 9.30
N PHE A 66 -0.73 12.59 9.07
CA PHE A 66 0.54 11.86 8.96
C PHE A 66 1.15 11.89 7.55
N TRP A 67 0.42 12.37 6.53
CA TRP A 67 0.91 12.40 5.15
C TRP A 67 1.26 13.80 4.64
N LEU A 68 0.34 14.76 4.72
CA LEU A 68 0.44 16.07 4.07
C LEU A 68 1.53 16.99 4.63
N PRO A 69 1.89 16.96 5.93
CA PRO A 69 2.99 17.81 6.43
C PRO A 69 4.31 17.56 5.71
N TRP A 70 4.52 16.35 5.19
CA TRP A 70 5.70 16.00 4.40
C TRP A 70 5.75 16.66 3.01
N SER A 71 4.68 17.34 2.57
CA SER A 71 4.72 18.10 1.31
C SER A 71 5.53 19.41 1.41
N ILE A 72 5.71 19.93 2.63
CA ILE A 72 6.35 21.23 2.91
C ILE A 72 7.78 21.05 3.44
N SER A 73 8.15 19.82 3.86
CA SER A 73 9.47 19.55 4.42
C SER A 73 10.58 19.70 3.36
N PRO A 74 11.64 20.48 3.62
CA PRO A 74 12.77 20.64 2.71
C PRO A 74 13.77 19.47 2.75
N ARG A 75 13.54 18.48 3.63
CA ARG A 75 14.45 17.35 3.84
C ARG A 75 14.18 16.23 2.85
N ILE A 76 15.22 15.44 2.55
CA ILE A 76 15.07 14.17 1.84
C ILE A 76 14.28 13.21 2.73
N MET A 77 13.23 12.61 2.18
CA MET A 77 12.34 11.72 2.91
C MET A 77 12.00 10.51 2.05
N PHE A 78 11.87 9.38 2.73
CA PHE A 78 11.54 8.10 2.13
C PHE A 78 10.17 7.59 2.60
N LEU A 79 9.71 6.49 1.99
CA LEU A 79 8.39 5.91 2.20
C LEU A 79 8.04 5.65 3.67
N TYR A 80 9.02 5.36 4.54
CA TYR A 80 8.75 5.08 5.96
C TYR A 80 8.13 6.26 6.73
N HIS A 81 8.28 7.51 6.25
CA HIS A 81 7.59 8.66 6.83
C HIS A 81 6.07 8.61 6.59
N PHE A 82 5.63 7.88 5.56
CA PHE A 82 4.23 7.63 5.26
C PHE A 82 3.64 6.45 6.07
N SER A 83 4.48 5.57 6.63
CA SER A 83 4.03 4.38 7.37
C SER A 83 2.99 4.69 8.47
N PRO A 84 3.08 5.79 9.24
CA PRO A 84 2.04 6.14 10.22
C PRO A 84 0.65 6.45 9.61
N SER A 85 0.57 6.82 8.33
CA SER A 85 -0.70 7.01 7.61
C SER A 85 -1.36 5.66 7.22
N VAL A 86 -0.60 4.58 7.12
CA VAL A 86 -1.08 3.28 6.61
C VAL A 86 -2.14 2.62 7.50
N PRO A 87 -2.08 2.68 8.85
CA PRO A 87 -3.19 2.22 9.68
C PRO A 87 -4.51 2.94 9.38
N PHE A 88 -4.49 4.27 9.20
CA PHE A 88 -5.69 5.05 8.85
C PHE A 88 -6.20 4.74 7.44
N LEU A 89 -5.29 4.54 6.49
CA LEU A 89 -5.61 4.04 5.16
C LEU A 89 -6.34 2.69 5.23
N SER A 90 -5.86 1.80 6.11
CA SER A 90 -6.45 0.47 6.33
C SER A 90 -7.81 0.54 7.02
N LEU A 91 -8.01 1.49 7.94
CA LEU A 91 -9.32 1.75 8.56
C LEU A 91 -10.34 2.25 7.53
N ALA A 92 -9.95 3.19 6.67
CA ALA A 92 -10.81 3.67 5.58
C ALA A 92 -11.18 2.52 4.62
N LEU A 93 -10.21 1.68 4.27
CA LEU A 93 -10.45 0.48 3.47
C LEU A 93 -11.39 -0.50 4.16
N GLY A 94 -11.18 -0.80 5.44
CA GLY A 94 -12.02 -1.68 6.24
C GLY A 94 -13.48 -1.20 6.29
N TYR A 95 -13.70 0.10 6.48
CA TYR A 95 -15.03 0.70 6.44
C TYR A 95 -15.73 0.48 5.09
N GLN A 96 -15.03 0.73 3.97
CA GLN A 96 -15.62 0.55 2.64
C GLN A 96 -15.84 -0.93 2.30
N LEU A 97 -14.91 -1.82 2.70
CA LEU A 97 -15.07 -3.27 2.52
C LEU A 97 -16.25 -3.80 3.33
N ASN A 98 -16.48 -3.33 4.55
CA ASN A 98 -17.62 -3.72 5.36
C ASN A 98 -18.95 -3.43 4.63
N LYS A 99 -19.08 -2.23 4.07
CA LYS A 99 -20.27 -1.86 3.26
C LYS A 99 -20.45 -2.74 2.03
N LEU A 100 -19.37 -3.16 1.38
CA LEU A 100 -19.43 -4.05 0.23
C LEU A 100 -19.82 -5.49 0.66
N LEU A 101 -19.36 -5.94 1.83
CA LEU A 101 -19.67 -7.26 2.38
C LEU A 101 -21.14 -7.39 2.81
N GLU A 102 -21.75 -6.31 3.30
CA GLU A 102 -23.17 -6.24 3.67
C GLU A 102 -24.11 -6.29 2.45
N SER A 103 -23.60 -5.98 1.25
CA SER A 103 -24.39 -6.03 0.01
C SER A 103 -24.24 -7.37 -0.70
N SER A 104 -25.34 -8.11 -0.87
CA SER A 104 -25.35 -9.41 -1.57
C SER A 104 -24.75 -9.35 -2.99
N GLU A 105 -24.99 -8.24 -3.70
CA GLU A 105 -24.47 -8.03 -5.06
C GLU A 105 -22.97 -7.71 -5.06
N ARG A 106 -22.48 -6.94 -4.07
CA ARG A 106 -21.11 -6.41 -4.04
C ARG A 106 -20.15 -7.21 -3.16
N LYS A 107 -20.65 -8.19 -2.40
CA LYS A 107 -19.85 -9.04 -1.52
C LYS A 107 -18.72 -9.74 -2.27
N LYS A 108 -18.97 -10.19 -3.51
CA LYS A 108 -17.94 -10.80 -4.38
C LYS A 108 -16.78 -9.85 -4.61
N LEU A 109 -17.03 -8.56 -4.88
CA LEU A 109 -15.99 -7.56 -5.07
C LEU A 109 -15.13 -7.38 -3.81
N ALA A 110 -15.75 -7.32 -2.63
CA ALA A 110 -15.00 -7.22 -1.37
C ALA A 110 -14.07 -8.41 -1.14
N ILE A 111 -14.57 -9.62 -1.38
CA ILE A 111 -13.77 -10.86 -1.27
C ILE A 111 -12.63 -10.84 -2.28
N THR A 112 -12.88 -10.45 -3.53
CA THR A 112 -11.84 -10.33 -4.55
C THR A 112 -10.74 -9.36 -4.11
N ILE A 113 -11.08 -8.19 -3.57
CA ILE A 113 -10.09 -7.22 -3.07
C ILE A 113 -9.25 -7.83 -1.95
N LEU A 114 -9.88 -8.51 -0.98
CA LEU A 114 -9.18 -9.18 0.12
C LEU A 114 -8.22 -10.27 -0.38
N VAL A 115 -8.67 -11.11 -1.31
CA VAL A 115 -7.84 -12.16 -1.94
C VAL A 115 -6.66 -11.52 -2.67
N LEU A 116 -6.87 -10.45 -3.42
CA LEU A 116 -5.79 -9.73 -4.11
C LEU A 116 -4.77 -9.14 -3.14
N ILE A 117 -5.20 -8.62 -1.99
CA ILE A 117 -4.29 -8.12 -0.94
C ILE A 117 -3.44 -9.26 -0.38
N ILE A 118 -4.04 -10.42 -0.09
CA ILE A 118 -3.32 -11.60 0.41
C ILE A 118 -2.33 -12.12 -0.65
N LEU A 119 -2.75 -12.26 -1.90
CA LEU A 119 -1.87 -12.71 -2.99
C LEU A 119 -0.72 -11.72 -3.20
N ALA A 120 -1.00 -10.42 -3.21
CA ALA A 120 0.04 -9.40 -3.28
C ALA A 120 1.03 -9.50 -2.12
N PHE A 121 0.55 -9.79 -0.90
CA PHE A 121 1.43 -10.01 0.25
C PHE A 121 2.35 -11.22 0.05
N VAL A 122 1.82 -12.36 -0.40
CA VAL A 122 2.61 -13.56 -0.68
C VAL A 122 3.68 -13.29 -1.74
N LEU A 123 3.33 -12.53 -2.79
CA LEU A 123 4.27 -12.17 -3.85
C LEU A 123 5.39 -11.22 -3.36
N ILE A 124 5.08 -10.25 -2.51
CA ILE A 124 6.08 -9.31 -1.98
C ILE A 124 6.87 -9.87 -0.79
N PHE A 125 6.37 -10.91 -0.12
CA PHE A 125 6.96 -11.44 1.12
C PHE A 125 8.47 -11.75 1.03
N PRO A 126 8.99 -12.39 -0.05
CA PRO A 126 10.42 -12.62 -0.18
C PRO A 126 11.25 -11.33 -0.18
N PHE A 127 10.70 -10.27 -0.75
CA PHE A 127 11.31 -8.93 -0.83
C PHE A 127 11.21 -8.13 0.47
N LEU A 128 10.42 -8.59 1.45
CA LEU A 128 10.34 -7.97 2.79
C LEU A 128 11.26 -8.66 3.80
N THR A 129 11.65 -9.91 3.54
CA THR A 129 12.28 -10.80 4.54
C THR A 129 13.64 -11.35 4.11
N ALA A 130 14.19 -10.89 2.97
CA ALA A 130 15.43 -11.41 2.41
C ALA A 130 15.41 -12.92 2.13
N VAL A 131 14.26 -13.49 1.76
CA VAL A 131 14.21 -14.89 1.31
C VAL A 131 14.95 -15.00 -0.03
N PRO A 132 15.96 -15.87 -0.16
CA PRO A 132 16.67 -16.03 -1.42
C PRO A 132 15.75 -16.58 -2.51
N ILE A 133 15.68 -15.88 -3.64
CA ILE A 133 14.86 -16.26 -4.79
C ILE A 133 15.70 -16.31 -6.06
N PRO A 134 15.33 -17.12 -7.07
CA PRO A 134 16.06 -17.19 -8.34
C PRO A 134 16.14 -15.82 -9.01
N ARG A 135 17.31 -15.51 -9.59
CA ARG A 135 17.55 -14.20 -10.22
C ARG A 135 16.56 -13.86 -11.34
N ASP A 136 16.09 -14.86 -12.09
CA ASP A 136 15.13 -14.65 -13.18
C ASP A 136 13.74 -14.25 -12.66
N PHE A 137 13.32 -14.79 -11.52
CA PHE A 137 12.07 -14.40 -10.88
C PHE A 137 12.09 -12.92 -10.47
N VAL A 138 13.24 -12.45 -9.97
CA VAL A 138 13.41 -11.04 -9.60
C VAL A 138 13.33 -10.12 -10.81
N LYS A 139 13.93 -10.50 -11.94
CA LYS A 139 13.82 -9.74 -13.20
C LYS A 139 12.37 -9.66 -13.68
N VAL A 140 11.65 -10.79 -13.68
CA VAL A 140 10.22 -10.81 -14.08
C VAL A 140 9.38 -9.95 -13.14
N PHE A 141 9.61 -10.04 -11.82
CA PHE A 141 8.92 -9.21 -10.85
C PHE A 141 9.15 -7.73 -11.13
N PHE A 142 10.38 -7.27 -11.33
CA PHE A 142 10.65 -5.86 -11.63
C PHE A 142 10.19 -5.39 -13.00
N MET A 143 10.22 -6.25 -14.03
CA MET A 143 9.68 -5.92 -15.35
C MET A 143 8.15 -5.80 -15.36
N THR A 144 7.45 -6.54 -14.48
CA THR A 144 5.98 -6.52 -14.38
C THR A 144 5.47 -5.54 -13.32
N ASN A 145 6.34 -5.05 -12.44
CA ASN A 145 5.94 -4.16 -11.36
C ASN A 145 5.72 -2.72 -11.90
N LEU A 146 4.55 -2.17 -11.56
CA LEU A 146 4.13 -0.80 -11.86
C LEU A 146 4.92 0.27 -11.06
N SER A 147 5.79 -0.15 -10.15
CA SER A 147 6.78 0.73 -9.53
C SER A 147 7.89 1.03 -10.53
N LYS A 148 8.04 2.30 -10.94
CA LYS A 148 9.14 2.77 -11.79
C LYS A 148 10.48 2.65 -11.05
N ASN A 149 11.01 1.44 -10.94
CA ASN A 149 12.41 1.21 -10.62
C ASN A 149 13.01 0.48 -11.82
N ILE A 150 13.60 1.29 -12.71
CA ILE A 150 14.59 0.81 -13.68
C ILE A 150 15.85 0.54 -12.86
N PHE A 151 16.05 -0.70 -12.46
CA PHE A 151 17.39 -1.23 -12.28
C PHE A 151 17.78 -1.96 -13.56
#